data_AF-A0A453L5A7-F1
#
_entry.id   AF-A0A453L5A7-F1
#
_cell.length_a   1.000
_cell.length_b   1.000
_cell.length_c   1.000
_cell.angle_alpha   90.00
_cell.angle_beta   90.00
_cell.angle_gamma   90.00
#
_symmetry.space_group_name_H-M   'P 1'
#
loop_
_entity.id
_entity.type
_entity.pdbx_description
1 polymer ?
#
loop_
_entity_poly.entity_id
_entity_poly.type
_entity_poly.pdbx_seq_one_letter_code
_entity_poly.pdbx_strand_id
1 'polypeptide(L)'
;MLEAVNGGRDLHISVTMPSIEVGTVGGGTQLASQSACLDLLGVKGANRESPGSNARLLATVVAGAVLAGELSLISAQAAGHLVQSHMKYNRSRKDMSNAAAC
;
A
#
# COMPACT_ATOMS: atom_id res chain seq x y z
N MET A 1 -1.62 5.07 -15.22
CA MET A 1 -2.64 5.21 -16.27
C MET A 1 -3.96 4.69 -15.72
N LEU A 2 -5.10 5.26 -16.11
CA LEU A 2 -6.43 4.83 -15.70
C LEU A 2 -7.37 4.95 -16.91
N GLU A 3 -7.80 3.84 -17.49
CA GLU A 3 -8.57 3.85 -18.75
C GLU A 3 -9.61 2.73 -18.80
N ALA A 4 -10.68 2.96 -19.56
CA ALA A 4 -11.74 1.98 -19.78
C ALA A 4 -11.33 1.02 -20.90
N VAL A 5 -11.45 -0.28 -20.66
CA VAL A 5 -11.11 -1.35 -21.63
C VAL A 5 -12.28 -2.32 -21.80
N ASN A 6 -12.16 -3.27 -22.73
CA ASN A 6 -13.19 -4.28 -23.01
C ASN A 6 -14.59 -3.70 -23.31
N GLY A 7 -14.62 -2.61 -24.09
CA GLY A 7 -15.87 -1.90 -24.43
C GLY A 7 -16.46 -1.10 -23.27
N GLY A 8 -15.64 -0.67 -22.31
CA GLY A 8 -16.06 0.15 -21.18
C GLY A 8 -16.58 -0.66 -19.98
N ARG A 9 -16.37 -1.97 -19.97
CA ARG A 9 -16.83 -2.86 -18.88
C ARG A 9 -15.79 -3.07 -17.79
N ASP A 10 -14.52 -2.94 -18.14
CA ASP A 10 -13.40 -3.16 -17.23
C ASP A 10 -12.52 -1.92 -17.13
N LEU A 11 -11.82 -1.79 -16.00
CA LEU A 11 -10.91 -0.71 -15.72
C LEU A 11 -9.46 -1.21 -15.80
N HIS A 12 -8.68 -0.63 -16.70
CA HIS A 12 -7.23 -0.82 -16.72
C HIS A 12 -6.56 0.29 -15.90
N ILE A 13 -5.74 -0.11 -14.93
CA ILE A 13 -4.99 0.79 -14.07
C ILE A 13 -3.53 0.35 -13.99
N SER A 14 -2.62 1.32 -14.03
CA SER A 14 -1.19 1.08 -13.89
C SER A 14 -0.50 2.19 -13.09
N VAL A 15 0.54 1.80 -12.36
CA VAL A 15 1.49 2.71 -11.71
C VAL A 15 2.89 2.43 -12.22
N THR A 16 3.67 3.48 -12.43
CA THR A 16 5.08 3.39 -12.81
C THR A 16 5.90 4.11 -11.75
N MET A 17 6.77 3.37 -11.06
CA MET A 17 7.63 3.90 -10.00
C MET A 17 9.09 3.58 -10.37
N PRO A 18 9.78 4.47 -11.11
CA PRO A 18 11.09 4.18 -11.68
C PRO A 18 12.23 4.11 -10.65
N SER A 19 12.00 4.64 -9.44
CA SER A 19 12.98 4.80 -8.38
C SER A 19 12.43 4.29 -7.05
N ILE A 20 12.28 2.97 -6.92
CA ILE A 20 11.96 2.33 -5.63
C ILE A 20 13.28 1.86 -5.00
N GLU A 21 13.86 2.65 -4.09
CA GLU A 21 15.02 2.23 -3.31
C GLU A 21 14.60 1.39 -2.09
N VAL A 22 14.71 0.07 -2.21
CA VAL A 22 14.41 -0.87 -1.12
C VAL A 22 15.47 -1.96 -1.01
N GLY A 23 15.57 -2.56 0.17
CA GLY A 23 16.49 -3.66 0.45
C GLY A 23 15.95 -4.61 1.52
N THR A 24 16.40 -5.86 1.47
CA THR A 24 15.99 -6.92 2.41
C THR A 24 17.13 -7.36 3.34
N VAL A 25 18.29 -6.72 3.24
CA VAL A 25 19.52 -6.98 4.01
C VAL A 25 20.15 -5.63 4.40
N GLY A 26 20.68 -5.55 5.61
CA GLY A 26 21.43 -4.38 6.09
C GLY A 26 20.55 -3.32 6.77
N GLY A 27 21.22 -2.38 7.45
CA GLY A 27 20.54 -1.31 8.19
C GLY A 27 19.47 -1.85 9.16
N GLY A 28 18.28 -1.25 9.10
CA GLY A 28 17.16 -1.59 9.98
C GLY A 28 16.48 -2.94 9.70
N THR A 29 16.81 -3.65 8.61
CA THR A 29 16.11 -4.91 8.26
C THR A 29 16.38 -6.06 9.24
N GLN A 30 17.40 -5.92 10.07
CA GLN A 30 17.78 -6.90 11.09
C GLN A 30 17.06 -6.69 12.43
N LEU A 31 16.39 -5.54 12.62
CA LEU A 31 15.63 -5.26 13.83
C LEU A 31 14.38 -6.16 13.89
N ALA A 32 14.00 -6.58 15.10
CA ALA A 32 13.01 -7.64 15.30
C ALA A 32 11.68 -7.40 14.57
N SER A 33 11.10 -6.20 14.70
CA SER A 33 9.81 -5.87 14.07
C SER A 33 9.91 -5.81 12.55
N GLN A 34 10.93 -5.16 12.01
CA GLN A 34 11.16 -5.01 10.57
C GLN A 34 11.44 -6.37 9.93
N SER A 35 12.26 -7.19 10.59
CA SER A 35 12.53 -8.56 10.21
C SER A 35 11.26 -9.40 10.16
N ALA A 36 10.39 -9.31 11.18
CA ALA A 36 9.12 -10.04 11.21
C ALA A 36 8.19 -9.63 10.05
N CYS A 37 8.14 -8.34 9.70
CA CYS A 37 7.39 -7.87 8.54
C CYS A 37 7.96 -8.42 7.21
N LEU A 38 9.28 -8.46 7.07
CA LEU A 38 9.93 -9.05 5.88
C LEU A 38 9.72 -10.56 5.80
N ASP A 39 9.67 -11.25 6.94
CA ASP A 39 9.33 -12.67 7.04
C ASP A 39 7.88 -12.92 6.61
N LEU A 40 6.93 -12.08 7.05
CA LEU A 40 5.52 -12.15 6.65
C LEU A 40 5.34 -12.03 5.13
N LEU A 41 6.16 -11.19 4.50
CA LEU A 41 6.18 -11.02 3.04
C LEU A 41 7.03 -12.07 2.33
N GLY A 42 7.72 -12.96 3.05
CA GLY A 42 8.57 -14.02 2.48
C GLY A 42 9.86 -13.52 1.82
N VAL A 43 10.30 -12.30 2.13
CA VAL A 43 11.43 -11.63 1.45
C VAL A 43 12.60 -11.29 2.39
N LYS A 44 12.60 -11.77 3.64
CA LYS A 44 13.69 -11.47 4.57
C LYS A 44 15.03 -11.99 4.06
N GLY A 45 16.07 -11.17 4.23
CA GLY A 45 17.45 -11.58 4.03
C GLY A 45 17.85 -11.71 2.56
N ALA A 46 19.04 -12.26 2.37
CA ALA A 46 19.60 -12.53 1.05
C ALA A 46 19.04 -13.84 0.49
N ASN A 47 18.65 -13.84 -0.79
CA ASN A 47 18.38 -15.06 -1.52
C ASN A 47 19.71 -15.62 -2.06
N ARG A 48 20.07 -16.84 -1.64
CA ARG A 48 21.35 -17.48 -1.99
C ARG A 48 21.41 -18.00 -3.42
N GLU A 49 20.26 -18.41 -3.96
CA GLU A 49 20.15 -18.96 -5.31
C GLU A 49 20.05 -17.85 -6.36
N SER A 50 19.39 -16.74 -6.04
CA SER A 50 19.19 -15.60 -6.93
C SER A 50 19.39 -14.27 -6.17
N PRO A 51 20.63 -13.76 -6.08
CA PRO A 51 20.91 -12.50 -5.41
C PRO A 51 20.02 -11.34 -5.90
N GLY A 52 19.47 -10.60 -4.93
CA GLY A 52 18.57 -9.48 -5.16
C GLY A 52 17.12 -9.83 -5.49
N SER A 53 16.75 -11.13 -5.62
CA SER A 53 15.36 -11.51 -5.94
C SER A 53 14.37 -11.08 -4.85
N ASN A 54 14.73 -11.23 -3.58
CA ASN A 54 13.91 -10.77 -2.45
C ASN A 54 13.68 -9.26 -2.48
N ALA A 55 14.71 -8.45 -2.79
CA ALA A 55 14.58 -7.00 -2.90
C ALA A 55 13.70 -6.59 -4.10
N ARG A 56 13.83 -7.29 -5.24
CA ARG A 56 12.94 -7.09 -6.40
C ARG A 56 11.49 -7.43 -6.06
N LEU A 57 11.25 -8.53 -5.35
CA LEU A 57 9.91 -8.91 -4.91
C LEU A 57 9.34 -7.87 -3.93
N LEU A 58 10.13 -7.38 -2.97
CA LEU A 58 9.70 -6.30 -2.08
C LEU A 58 9.33 -5.03 -2.87
N ALA A 59 10.11 -4.65 -3.88
CA ALA A 59 9.80 -3.51 -4.75
C ALA A 59 8.48 -3.72 -5.50
N THR A 60 8.22 -4.94 -6.00
CA THR A 60 6.93 -5.31 -6.63
C THR A 60 5.77 -5.22 -5.65
N VAL A 61 5.95 -5.69 -4.41
CA VAL A 61 4.94 -5.58 -3.35
C VAL A 61 4.62 -4.13 -3.03
N VAL A 62 5.65 -3.26 -2.94
CA VAL A 62 5.47 -1.82 -2.74
C VAL A 62 4.65 -1.20 -3.88
N ALA A 63 5.03 -1.46 -5.13
CA ALA A 63 4.30 -0.94 -6.30
C ALA A 63 2.84 -1.46 -6.35
N GLY A 64 2.61 -2.73 -6.02
CA GLY A 64 1.28 -3.31 -5.94
C GLY A 64 0.43 -2.71 -4.83
N ALA A 65 1.02 -2.46 -3.66
CA ALA A 65 0.34 -1.80 -2.54
C ALA A 65 -0.04 -0.35 -2.89
N VAL A 66 0.85 0.40 -3.57
CA VAL A 66 0.54 1.73 -4.11
C VAL A 66 -0.62 1.66 -5.09
N LEU A 67 -0.58 0.76 -6.08
CA LEU A 67 -1.66 0.58 -7.05
C LEU A 67 -3.01 0.32 -6.37
N ALA A 68 -3.04 -0.57 -5.38
CA ALA A 68 -4.24 -0.88 -4.62
C ALA A 68 -4.75 0.31 -3.80
N GLY A 69 -3.84 1.07 -3.18
CA GLY A 69 -4.16 2.30 -2.46
C GLY A 69 -4.77 3.36 -3.36
N GLU A 70 -4.15 3.63 -4.51
CA GLU A 70 -4.64 4.59 -5.51
C GLU A 70 -6.04 4.20 -6.01
N LEU A 71 -6.25 2.92 -6.36
CA LEU A 71 -7.55 2.44 -6.79
C LEU A 71 -8.63 2.66 -5.72
N SER A 72 -8.33 2.32 -4.46
CA SER A 72 -9.25 2.48 -3.34
C SER A 72 -9.60 3.95 -3.09
N LEU A 73 -8.58 4.82 -3.07
CA LEU A 73 -8.75 6.25 -2.82
C LEU A 73 -9.56 6.93 -3.93
N ILE A 74 -9.20 6.70 -5.20
CA ILE A 74 -9.90 7.28 -6.35
C ILE A 74 -11.36 6.78 -6.38
N SER A 75 -11.59 5.50 -6.06
CA SER A 75 -12.96 4.94 -5.97
C SER A 75 -13.77 5.62 -4.86
N ALA A 76 -13.18 5.84 -3.68
CA ALA A 76 -13.85 6.52 -2.57
C ALA A 76 -14.15 7.99 -2.89
N GLN A 77 -13.29 8.68 -3.64
CA GLN A 77 -13.53 10.04 -4.11
C GLN A 77 -14.66 10.08 -5.14
N ALA A 78 -14.61 9.20 -6.15
CA ALA A 78 -15.63 9.12 -7.20
C ALA A 78 -17.03 8.79 -6.64
N ALA A 79 -17.11 7.96 -5.60
CA ALA A 79 -18.36 7.61 -4.93
C ALA A 79 -18.78 8.57 -3.80
N GLY A 80 -17.97 9.60 -3.47
CA GLY A 80 -18.25 10.51 -2.36
C GLY A 80 -18.11 9.88 -0.94
N HIS A 81 -17.46 8.73 -0.82
CA HIS A 81 -17.30 7.97 0.43
C HIS A 81 -16.09 8.41 1.28
N LEU A 82 -15.24 9.30 0.78
CA LEU A 82 -13.98 9.65 1.43
C LEU A 82 -14.21 10.23 2.85
N VAL A 83 -15.03 11.28 2.97
CA VAL A 83 -15.28 11.95 4.28
C VAL A 83 -15.94 11.00 5.27
N GLN A 84 -16.92 10.21 4.83
CA GLN A 84 -17.60 9.23 5.68
C GLN A 84 -16.62 8.21 6.25
N SER A 85 -15.69 7.72 5.42
CA SER A 85 -14.66 6.76 5.83
C SER A 85 -13.69 7.38 6.84
N HIS A 86 -13.28 8.63 6.63
CA HIS A 86 -12.45 9.37 7.59
C HIS A 86 -13.14 9.55 8.94
N MET A 87 -14.42 9.96 8.96
CA MET A 87 -15.17 10.14 10.20
C MET A 87 -15.36 8.83 10.96
N LYS A 88 -15.50 7.71 10.25
CA LYS A 88 -15.72 6.39 10.85
C LYS A 88 -14.43 5.75 11.38
N TYR A 89 -13.34 5.79 10.63
CA TYR A 89 -12.14 4.99 10.89
C TYR A 89 -10.93 5.81 11.35
N ASN A 90 -10.86 7.09 10.99
CA ASN A 90 -9.71 7.96 11.29
C ASN A 90 -10.01 9.02 12.36
N ARG A 91 -11.17 8.97 13.01
CA ARG A 91 -11.53 9.87 14.12
C ARG A 91 -12.04 9.07 15.30
N SER A 92 -11.57 9.41 16.49
CA SER A 92 -12.05 8.77 17.72
C SER A 92 -13.52 9.13 17.96
N ARG A 93 -14.33 8.14 18.36
CA ARG A 93 -15.72 8.39 18.78
C ARG A 93 -15.80 9.36 19.97
N LYS A 94 -14.75 9.47 20.80
CA LYS A 94 -14.68 10.47 21.88
C LYS A 94 -14.63 11.90 21.36
N ASP A 95 -14.01 12.13 20.20
CA ASP A 95 -13.92 13.48 19.61
C ASP A 95 -15.25 13.88 18.98
N MET A 96 -16.03 12.91 18.50
CA MET A 96 -17.38 13.14 17.96
C MET A 96 -18.41 13.48 19.05
N SER A 97 -18.32 12.88 20.24
CA SER A 97 -19.22 13.21 21.36
C SER A 97 -19.03 14.63 21.89
N ASN A 98 -17.81 15.18 21.82
CA ASN A 98 -17.54 16.56 22.24
C ASN A 98 -18.03 17.60 21.23
N ALA A 99 -18.04 17.28 19.93
CA ALA A 99 -18.49 18.21 18.88
C ALA A 99 -20.03 18.32 18.81
N ALA A 100 -20.78 17.31 19.25
CA ALA A 100 -22.24 17.32 19.31
C ALA A 100 -22.80 17.91 20.61
N ALA A 101 -21.94 18.20 21.59
CA ALA A 101 -22.28 18.78 22.88
C ALA A 101 -22.06 20.31 22.96
N CYS A 102 -21.70 20.95 21.83
CA CYS A 102 -21.63 22.39 21.68
C CYS A 102 -22.80 22.92 20.85
#